data_AF-A0A534TJ77-F1
#
_entry.id   AF-A0A534TJ77-F1
#
_cell.length_a   1.000
_cell.length_b   1.000
_cell.length_c   1.000
_cell.angle_alpha   90.00
_cell.angle_beta   90.00
_cell.angle_gamma   90.00
#
_symmetry.space_group_name_H-M   'P 1'
#
loop_
_entity.id
_entity.type
_entity.pdbx_description
1 polymer ?
#
loop_
_entity_poly.entity_id
_entity_poly.type
_entity_poly.pdbx_seq_one_letter_code
_entity_poly.pdbx_strand_id
1 'polypeptide(L)'
;MEGAAALPRKNGELIFEAPWQGRAFGMALAVVERLGVSWSEFQKRLIAAIAARPDAPYYQSWVAALETLVVDYRLASSADVDAASRRIAAED
;
A
#
# COMPACT_ATOMS: atom_id res chain seq x y z
N MET A 1 13.10 -4.25 -19.75
CA MET A 1 12.23 -3.09 -19.46
C MET A 1 12.27 -2.84 -17.97
N GLU A 2 13.15 -1.95 -17.53
CA GLU A 2 13.24 -1.53 -16.13
C GLU A 2 12.03 -0.67 -15.81
N GLY A 3 11.06 -1.29 -15.15
CA GLY A 3 9.83 -0.63 -14.72
C GLY A 3 10.15 0.36 -13.62
N ALA A 4 10.46 1.59 -14.01
CA ALA A 4 10.09 2.77 -13.26
C ALA A 4 8.56 2.85 -13.19
N ALA A 5 7.91 1.89 -12.52
CA ALA A 5 6.58 2.03 -11.95
C ALA A 5 6.73 3.05 -10.83
N ALA A 6 6.91 4.29 -11.30
CA ALA A 6 7.31 5.44 -10.55
C ALA A 6 6.16 5.72 -9.60
N LEU A 7 6.51 5.79 -8.33
CA LEU A 7 5.74 6.50 -7.34
C LEU A 7 5.09 7.73 -7.99
N PRO A 8 3.82 8.03 -7.73
CA PRO A 8 3.13 9.13 -8.38
C PRO A 8 3.89 10.42 -8.10
N ARG A 9 4.58 10.90 -9.14
CA ARG A 9 5.41 12.10 -9.10
C ARG A 9 4.80 13.09 -10.08
N LYS A 10 4.59 14.33 -9.65
CA LYS A 10 4.34 15.46 -10.54
C LYS A 10 5.56 16.35 -10.48
N ASN A 11 6.24 16.55 -11.62
CA ASN A 11 7.48 17.31 -11.71
C ASN A 11 8.59 16.85 -10.73
N GLY A 12 8.64 15.56 -10.39
CA GLY A 12 9.64 14.98 -9.48
C GLY A 12 9.23 14.93 -8.00
N GLU A 13 8.17 15.64 -7.61
CA GLU A 13 7.65 15.64 -6.24
C GLU A 13 6.55 14.59 -6.05
N LEU A 14 6.57 13.91 -4.91
CA LEU A 14 5.46 13.07 -4.47
C LEU A 14 4.28 13.98 -4.11
N ILE A 15 3.20 13.87 -4.88
CA ILE A 15 1.97 14.60 -4.60
C ILE A 15 0.96 13.64 -3.99
N PHE A 16 0.43 14.02 -2.83
CA PHE A 16 -0.64 13.33 -2.13
C PHE A 16 -1.88 14.23 -2.16
N GLU A 17 -3.00 13.71 -2.65
CA GLU A 17 -4.28 14.41 -2.70
C GLU A 17 -4.97 14.46 -1.33
N ALA A 18 -4.55 13.60 -0.40
CA ALA A 18 -5.04 13.59 0.97
C ALA A 18 -3.92 13.18 1.96
N PRO A 19 -3.97 13.65 3.22
CA PRO A 19 -2.94 13.33 4.21
C PRO A 19 -2.71 11.83 4.42
N TRP A 20 -3.74 11.00 4.28
CA TRP A 20 -3.63 9.54 4.45
C TRP A 20 -2.81 8.87 3.33
N GLN A 21 -2.76 9.44 2.12
CA GLN A 21 -2.00 8.86 1.01
C GLN A 21 -0.50 8.88 1.29
N GLY A 22 -0.01 9.96 1.91
CA GLY A 22 1.38 10.05 2.37
C GLY A 22 1.71 9.04 3.46
N ARG A 23 0.76 8.78 4.37
CA ARG A 23 0.89 7.77 5.41
C ARG A 23 0.94 6.36 4.81
N ALA A 24 0.06 6.03 3.87
CA ALA A 24 0.06 4.74 3.18
C ALA A 24 1.37 4.48 2.45
N PHE A 25 1.90 5.49 1.75
CA PHE A 25 3.21 5.43 1.10
C PHE A 25 4.34 5.17 2.11
N GLY A 26 4.41 5.95 3.18
CA GLY A 26 5.43 5.79 4.22
C GLY A 26 5.37 4.43 4.93
N MET A 27 4.16 3.93 5.22
CA MET A 27 3.97 2.60 5.81
C MET A 27 4.45 1.48 4.87
N ALA A 28 4.16 1.57 3.57
CA ALA A 28 4.63 0.58 2.61
C ALA A 28 6.16 0.52 2.55
N LEU A 29 6.84 1.67 2.54
CA LEU A 29 8.31 1.72 2.62
C LEU A 29 8.83 1.09 3.91
N ALA A 30 8.29 1.52 5.06
CA ALA A 30 8.72 1.03 6.37
C ALA A 30 8.50 -0.48 6.54
N VAL A 31 7.39 -1.02 6.03
CA VAL A 31 7.11 -2.46 6.07
C VAL A 31 8.05 -3.24 5.16
N VAL A 32 8.28 -2.76 3.93
CA VAL A 32 9.23 -3.40 3.00
C VAL A 32 10.63 -3.45 3.58
N GLU A 33 11.10 -2.33 4.16
CA GLU A 33 12.39 -2.23 4.83
C GLU A 33 12.45 -3.17 6.05
N ARG A 34 11.43 -3.15 6.91
CA ARG A 34 11.38 -4.00 8.12
C ARG A 34 11.36 -5.49 7.79
N LEU A 35 10.70 -5.89 6.71
CA LEU A 35 10.66 -7.27 6.25
C LEU A 35 11.95 -7.69 5.52
N GLY A 36 12.81 -6.74 5.13
CA GLY A 36 13.99 -7.01 4.32
C GLY A 36 13.66 -7.54 2.92
N VAL A 37 12.45 -7.27 2.42
CA VAL A 37 12.00 -7.72 1.09
C VAL A 37 12.32 -6.68 0.04
N SER A 38 12.37 -7.09 -1.23
CA SER A 38 12.63 -6.16 -2.32
C SER A 38 11.41 -5.25 -2.55
N TRP A 39 11.67 -4.01 -2.97
CA TRP A 39 10.61 -3.11 -3.42
C TRP A 39 9.75 -3.71 -4.54
N SER A 40 10.37 -4.50 -5.42
CA SER A 40 9.68 -5.22 -6.49
C SER A 40 8.63 -6.21 -5.97
N GLU A 41 8.79 -6.74 -4.76
CA GLU A 41 7.85 -7.68 -4.15
C GLU A 41 6.55 -6.98 -3.71
N PHE A 42 6.66 -5.73 -3.23
CA PHE A 42 5.52 -4.86 -3.02
C PHE A 42 4.91 -4.41 -4.35
N GLN A 43 5.71 -4.04 -5.35
CA GLN A 43 5.21 -3.62 -6.66
C GLN A 43 4.36 -4.70 -7.35
N LYS A 44 4.75 -5.99 -7.25
CA LYS A 44 3.93 -7.09 -7.77
C LYS A 44 2.54 -7.13 -7.13
N ARG A 45 2.46 -6.97 -5.80
CA ARG A 45 1.19 -6.91 -5.07
C ARG A 45 0.37 -5.69 -5.45
N LEU A 46 1.01 -4.55 -5.64
CA LEU A 46 0.36 -3.33 -6.12
C LEU A 46 -0.22 -3.51 -7.53
N ILE A 47 0.53 -4.11 -8.44
CA ILE A 47 0.05 -4.43 -9.79
C ILE A 47 -1.16 -5.36 -9.71
N ALA A 48 -1.11 -6.40 -8.88
CA ALA A 48 -2.24 -7.30 -8.67
C ALA A 48 -3.47 -6.57 -8.10
N ALA A 49 -3.29 -5.68 -7.12
CA ALA A 49 -4.36 -4.89 -6.54
C ALA A 49 -5.02 -3.92 -7.55
N ILE A 50 -4.21 -3.26 -8.39
CA ILE A 50 -4.70 -2.41 -9.49
C ILE A 50 -5.48 -3.25 -10.51
N ALA A 51 -4.94 -4.41 -10.90
CA ALA A 51 -5.61 -5.30 -11.85
C ALA A 51 -6.94 -5.84 -11.31
N ALA A 52 -7.05 -6.08 -10.00
CA ALA A 52 -8.27 -6.54 -9.36
C ALA A 52 -9.37 -5.46 -9.31
N ARG A 53 -9.00 -4.17 -9.18
CA ARG A 53 -9.94 -3.04 -9.19
C ARG A 53 -9.37 -1.87 -10.02
N PRO A 54 -9.48 -1.92 -11.35
CA PRO A 54 -8.89 -0.90 -12.23
C PRO A 54 -9.51 0.48 -12.06
N ASP A 55 -10.78 0.55 -11.63
CA ASP A 55 -11.51 1.80 -11.41
C ASP A 55 -11.31 2.39 -10.00
N ALA A 56 -10.60 1.68 -9.12
CA ALA A 56 -10.36 2.18 -7.77
C ALA A 56 -9.30 3.30 -7.77
N PRO A 57 -9.42 4.30 -6.87
CA PRO A 57 -8.38 5.29 -6.68
C PRO A 57 -7.02 4.65 -6.40
N TYR A 58 -5.97 5.13 -7.07
CA TYR A 58 -4.65 4.50 -7.05
C TYR A 58 -4.11 4.19 -5.65
N TYR A 59 -4.26 5.12 -4.70
CA TYR A 59 -3.79 4.92 -3.32
C TYR A 59 -4.64 3.93 -2.50
N GLN A 60 -5.85 3.58 -2.93
CA GLN A 60 -6.57 2.44 -2.34
C GLN A 60 -5.92 1.12 -2.74
N SER A 61 -5.38 1.01 -3.96
CA SER A 61 -4.62 -0.17 -4.38
C SER A 61 -3.31 -0.32 -3.61
N TRP A 62 -2.71 0.79 -3.17
CA TRP A 62 -1.57 0.78 -2.23
C TRP A 62 -1.92 0.17 -0.88
N VAL A 63 -3.07 0.55 -0.31
CA VAL A 63 -3.53 -0.01 0.97
C VAL A 63 -3.80 -1.50 0.82
N ALA A 64 -4.52 -1.93 -0.21
CA ALA A 64 -4.81 -3.35 -0.47
C ALA A 64 -3.52 -4.18 -0.66
N ALA A 65 -2.53 -3.64 -1.38
CA ALA A 65 -1.24 -4.29 -1.55
C ALA A 65 -0.47 -4.42 -0.23
N LEU A 66 -0.53 -3.38 0.62
CA LEU A 66 0.10 -3.38 1.94
C LEU A 66 -0.55 -4.39 2.89
N GLU A 67 -1.89 -4.45 2.92
CA GLU A 67 -2.66 -5.44 3.67
C GLU A 67 -2.26 -6.87 3.28
N THR A 68 -2.16 -7.12 1.97
CA THR A 68 -1.73 -8.43 1.46
C THR A 68 -0.30 -8.74 1.91
N LEU A 69 0.62 -7.78 1.82
CA LEU A 69 2.01 -7.96 2.22
C LEU A 69 2.14 -8.31 3.72
N VAL A 70 1.44 -7.58 4.61
CA VAL A 70 1.53 -7.84 6.05
C VAL A 70 0.91 -9.18 6.45
N VAL A 71 -0.13 -9.62 5.74
CA VAL A 71 -0.76 -10.93 5.95
C VAL A 71 0.14 -12.06 5.47
N ASP A 72 0.70 -11.96 4.25
CA ASP A 72 1.58 -12.98 3.67
C ASP A 72 2.81 -13.22 4.54
N TYR A 73 3.40 -12.14 5.07
CA TYR A 73 4.57 -12.20 5.93
C TYR A 73 4.24 -12.36 7.43
N ARG A 74 2.97 -12.63 7.77
CA ARG A 74 2.52 -12.91 9.15
C ARG A 74 2.83 -11.77 10.15
N LEU A 75 2.97 -10.54 9.66
CA LEU A 75 3.09 -9.34 10.51
C LEU A 75 1.76 -8.98 11.18
N ALA A 76 0.66 -9.30 10.52
CA ALA A 76 -0.71 -9.17 11.01
C ALA A 76 -1.57 -10.29 10.40
N SER A 77 -2.62 -10.72 11.08
CA SER A 77 -3.65 -11.55 10.46
C SER A 77 -4.68 -10.68 9.73
N SER A 78 -5.43 -11.27 8.78
CA SER A 78 -6.55 -10.56 8.14
C SER A 78 -7.57 -10.07 9.18
N ALA A 79 -7.78 -10.83 10.25
CA ALA A 79 -8.66 -10.43 11.34
C ALA A 79 -8.15 -9.19 12.10
N ASP A 80 -6.83 -9.05 12.27
CA ASP A 80 -6.23 -7.86 12.88
C ASP A 80 -6.41 -6.61 12.01
N VAL A 81 -6.22 -6.77 10.69
CA VAL A 81 -6.45 -5.70 9.70
C VAL A 81 -7.92 -5.28 9.73
N ASP A 82 -8.85 -6.23 9.66
CA ASP A 82 -10.29 -5.95 9.70
C ASP A 82 -10.70 -5.27 11.01
N ALA A 83 -10.12 -5.69 12.14
CA ALA A 83 -10.37 -5.07 13.43
C ALA A 83 -9.84 -3.63 13.49
N ALA A 84 -8.69 -3.35 12.87
CA ALA A 84 -8.15 -2.00 12.77
C ALA A 84 -9.05 -1.09 11.92
N SER A 85 -9.48 -1.58 10.75
CA SER A 85 -10.39 -0.85 9.87
C SER A 85 -11.72 -0.52 10.55
N ARG A 86 -12.30 -1.45 11.31
CA ARG A 86 -13.53 -1.21 12.09
C ARG A 86 -13.34 -0.18 13.20
N ARG A 87 -12.20 -0.16 13.89
CA ARG A 87 -11.92 0.84 14.94
C ARG A 87 -11.85 2.24 14.35
N ILE A 88 -11.12 2.42 13.26
CA ILE A 88 -11.00 3.72 12.59
C ILE A 88 -12.38 4.20 12.13
N ALA A 89 -13.18 3.33 11.51
CA ALA A 89 -14.53 3.67 11.07
C ALA A 89 -15.52 3.96 12.22
N ALA A 90 -15.20 3.58 13.46
CA ALA A 90 -15.99 3.89 14.65
C ALA A 90 -15.53 5.17 15.36
N GLU A 91 -14.36 5.69 14.98
CA GLU A 91 -13.76 6.92 15.51
C GLU A 91 -14.02 8.14 14.60
N ASP A 92 -14.52 7.93 13.38
CA ASP A 92 -14.99 8.94 12.41
C ASP A 92 -16.50 9.21 12.53
#